data_AF-A0A6C0HAQ1-F1
#
_entry.id   AF-A0A6C0HAQ1-F1
#
_cell.length_a   1.000
_cell.length_b   1.000
_cell.length_c   1.000
_cell.angle_alpha   90.00
_cell.angle_beta   90.00
_cell.angle_gamma   90.00
#
_symmetry.space_group_name_H-M   'P 1'
#
loop_
_entity.id
_entity.type
_entity.pdbx_description
1 polymer ?
#
loop_
_entity_poly.entity_id
_entity_poly.type
_entity_poly.pdbx_seq_one_letter_code
_entity_poly.pdbx_strand_id
1 'polypeptide(L)'
;MTRSIQKDINIFIPSNNTSFVTVVAVFVIVLIILFLKPELFFMAFKTFLGNVILLFIILGVSYINFKYAIALALFFIILSRVSWESSLEGIKEGFSENNTWSDDLVAKFLKFQKVLNPNVVYDMKVVQQQAKPDEVEYLFKHNKWPWTKQVMDLYKQAVAENSFVKVDPGISMIEAQRIYNEMAMKQILSFGTKEGTFLLNGVVIGHNNEMPSNVNDVVRCGTDPKTKKSVVEKVVYNGYDSISGAMNKTVTNVEFSNIPGLVNGFKFLNGPCNPCAPLDNPPSYSCPFSLNTGNGAEVSPIWKLLWYPGGVTPTASSSDSKTSSATTTSGENFPVLKPIIQNMNKQNFPILTQLLNEVNKFDYMSVIKNNVNNVNNVNNVNNVNNANVKKY
;
A
#
# COMPACT_ATOMS: atom_id res chain seq x y z
N MET A 1 -19.38 -15.76 -57.56
CA MET A 1 -19.12 -16.90 -56.67
C MET A 1 -19.06 -16.37 -55.25
N THR A 2 -20.20 -16.20 -54.60
CA THR A 2 -20.33 -15.59 -53.27
C THR A 2 -21.41 -16.37 -52.51
N ARG A 3 -20.99 -17.37 -51.73
CA ARG A 3 -21.85 -18.10 -50.80
C ARG A 3 -21.95 -17.27 -49.51
N SER A 4 -23.13 -16.70 -49.29
CA SER A 4 -23.55 -16.17 -47.99
C SER A 4 -23.79 -17.34 -47.04
N ILE A 5 -23.08 -17.36 -45.91
CA ILE A 5 -23.36 -18.26 -44.78
C ILE A 5 -24.18 -17.44 -43.79
N GLN A 6 -25.50 -17.52 -43.92
CA GLN A 6 -26.42 -17.13 -42.86
C GLN A 6 -26.67 -18.39 -42.03
N LYS A 7 -25.97 -18.52 -40.91
CA LYS A 7 -26.23 -19.56 -39.91
C LYS A 7 -27.39 -19.06 -39.05
N ASP A 8 -28.59 -19.56 -39.33
CA ASP A 8 -29.75 -19.34 -38.48
C ASP A 8 -29.50 -19.98 -37.10
N ILE A 9 -29.37 -19.15 -36.07
CA ILE A 9 -29.43 -19.60 -34.68
C ILE A 9 -30.90 -19.83 -34.37
N ASN A 10 -31.41 -21.01 -34.73
CA ASN A 10 -32.74 -21.45 -34.31
C ASN A 10 -32.69 -21.79 -32.81
N ILE A 11 -33.00 -20.80 -31.96
CA ILE A 11 -33.33 -21.05 -30.56
C ILE A 11 -34.72 -21.70 -30.55
N PHE A 12 -34.75 -23.02 -30.46
CA PHE A 12 -35.98 -23.80 -30.39
C PHE A 12 -36.65 -23.56 -29.03
N ILE A 13 -37.64 -22.66 -28.97
CA ILE A 13 -38.48 -22.46 -27.78
C ILE A 13 -39.79 -23.23 -27.99
N PRO A 14 -40.01 -24.38 -27.32
CA PRO A 14 -41.22 -25.17 -27.48
C PRO A 14 -42.46 -24.40 -26.97
N SER A 15 -43.56 -24.43 -27.74
CA SER A 15 -44.68 -23.48 -27.67
C SER A 15 -45.63 -23.64 -26.48
N ASN A 16 -45.27 -24.36 -25.40
CA ASN A 16 -46.20 -24.56 -24.28
C ASN A 16 -45.56 -24.65 -22.88
N ASN A 17 -44.35 -24.11 -22.70
CA ASN A 17 -43.74 -24.05 -21.37
C ASN A 17 -43.93 -22.66 -20.74
N THR A 18 -45.17 -22.35 -20.35
CA THR A 18 -45.46 -21.23 -19.42
C THR A 18 -44.54 -21.26 -18.20
N SER A 19 -44.19 -22.45 -17.72
CA SER A 19 -43.21 -22.67 -16.66
C SER A 19 -41.81 -22.18 -17.00
N PHE A 20 -41.33 -22.37 -18.23
CA PHE A 20 -39.98 -21.91 -18.64
C PHE A 20 -39.93 -20.38 -18.73
N VAL A 21 -40.93 -19.77 -19.37
CA VAL A 21 -41.04 -18.31 -19.47
C VAL A 21 -41.13 -17.67 -18.08
N THR A 22 -41.89 -18.29 -17.17
CA THR A 22 -42.02 -17.80 -15.78
C THR A 22 -40.70 -17.89 -15.03
N VAL A 23 -39.96 -19.01 -15.13
CA VAL A 23 -38.67 -19.17 -14.46
C VAL A 23 -37.63 -18.17 -14.99
N VAL A 24 -37.57 -17.97 -16.30
CA VAL A 24 -36.65 -16.99 -16.91
C VAL A 24 -37.01 -15.56 -16.50
N ALA A 25 -38.30 -15.21 -16.48
CA ALA A 25 -38.75 -13.88 -16.06
C ALA A 25 -38.40 -13.58 -14.59
N VAL A 26 -38.63 -14.54 -13.67
CA VAL A 26 -38.23 -14.40 -12.27
C VAL A 26 -36.72 -14.24 -12.14
N PHE A 27 -35.94 -15.01 -12.91
CA PHE A 27 -34.49 -14.92 -12.88
C PHE A 27 -33.98 -13.55 -13.36
N VAL A 28 -34.55 -13.00 -14.43
CA VAL A 28 -34.21 -11.66 -14.94
C VAL A 28 -34.57 -10.58 -13.93
N ILE A 29 -35.73 -10.67 -13.27
CA ILE A 29 -36.13 -9.71 -12.23
C ILE A 29 -35.17 -9.76 -11.05
N VAL A 30 -34.80 -10.96 -10.60
CA VAL A 30 -33.80 -11.14 -9.53
C VAL A 30 -32.48 -10.52 -9.95
N LEU A 31 -31.97 -10.78 -11.15
CA LEU A 31 -30.74 -10.17 -11.65
C LEU A 31 -30.79 -8.63 -11.69
N ILE A 32 -31.92 -8.06 -12.11
CA ILE A 32 -32.12 -6.61 -12.12
C ILE A 32 -32.09 -6.03 -10.69
N ILE A 33 -32.73 -6.69 -9.73
CA ILE A 33 -32.71 -6.28 -8.32
C ILE A 33 -31.28 -6.38 -7.75
N LEU A 34 -30.57 -7.46 -8.06
CA LEU A 34 -29.18 -7.66 -7.65
C LEU A 34 -28.25 -6.59 -8.24
N PHE A 35 -28.49 -6.18 -9.48
CA PHE A 35 -27.71 -5.13 -10.15
C PHE A 35 -28.01 -3.73 -9.58
N LEU A 36 -29.27 -3.42 -9.30
CA LEU A 36 -29.69 -2.10 -8.81
C LEU A 36 -29.37 -1.86 -7.33
N LYS A 37 -29.41 -2.91 -6.50
CA LYS A 37 -29.16 -2.82 -5.04
C LYS A 37 -28.38 -4.02 -4.52
N PRO A 38 -27.05 -4.07 -4.74
CA PRO A 38 -26.21 -5.17 -4.28
C PRO A 38 -26.20 -5.34 -2.75
N GLU A 39 -26.53 -4.30 -1.98
CA GLU A 39 -26.65 -4.37 -0.53
C GLU A 39 -27.74 -5.35 -0.05
N LEU A 40 -28.86 -5.46 -0.78
CA LEU A 40 -29.94 -6.39 -0.44
C LEU A 40 -29.49 -7.85 -0.60
N PHE A 41 -28.63 -8.12 -1.59
CA PHE A 41 -28.02 -9.44 -1.78
C PHE A 41 -27.14 -9.82 -0.60
N PHE A 42 -26.23 -8.93 -0.20
CA PHE A 42 -25.38 -9.19 0.97
C PHE A 42 -26.20 -9.32 2.25
N MET A 43 -27.23 -8.51 2.44
CA MET A 43 -28.13 -8.62 3.59
C MET A 43 -28.84 -9.97 3.63
N ALA A 44 -29.33 -10.47 2.49
CA ALA A 44 -30.04 -11.74 2.39
C ALA A 44 -29.19 -12.95 2.80
N PHE A 45 -27.89 -12.97 2.48
CA PHE A 45 -27.02 -14.13 2.75
C PHE A 45 -26.10 -13.97 3.98
N LYS A 46 -25.81 -12.74 4.44
CA LYS A 46 -24.91 -12.49 5.58
C LYS A 46 -25.62 -12.28 6.91
N THR A 47 -26.86 -11.80 6.90
CA THR A 47 -27.59 -11.55 8.15
C THR A 47 -28.36 -12.80 8.57
N PHE A 48 -28.44 -13.03 9.88
CA PHE A 48 -29.28 -14.09 10.45
C PHE A 48 -30.74 -13.95 9.96
N LEU A 49 -31.25 -12.72 9.92
CA LEU A 49 -32.60 -12.43 9.44
C LEU A 49 -32.78 -12.80 7.95
N GLY A 50 -31.82 -12.46 7.11
CA GLY A 50 -31.82 -12.85 5.69
C GLY A 50 -31.87 -14.36 5.49
N ASN A 51 -31.04 -15.10 6.22
CA ASN A 51 -31.01 -16.57 6.16
C ASN A 51 -32.33 -17.20 6.66
N VAL A 52 -32.95 -16.61 7.68
CA VAL A 52 -34.28 -17.03 8.16
C VAL A 52 -35.35 -16.79 7.08
N ILE A 53 -35.33 -15.64 6.40
CA ILE A 53 -36.25 -15.33 5.29
C ILE A 53 -36.08 -16.32 4.13
N LEU A 54 -34.83 -16.60 3.72
CA LEU A 54 -34.54 -17.56 2.65
C LEU A 54 -35.05 -18.97 3.00
N LEU A 55 -34.92 -19.38 4.26
CA LEU A 55 -35.43 -20.67 4.74
C LEU A 55 -36.96 -20.73 4.64
N PHE A 56 -37.68 -19.68 5.04
CA PHE A 56 -39.14 -19.63 4.89
C PHE A 56 -39.59 -19.67 3.43
N ILE A 57 -38.84 -19.04 2.52
CA ILE A 57 -39.11 -19.12 1.07
C ILE A 57 -38.96 -20.56 0.58
N ILE A 58 -37.89 -21.26 0.96
CA ILE A 58 -37.69 -22.67 0.58
C ILE A 58 -38.83 -23.54 1.14
N LEU A 59 -39.22 -23.35 2.40
CA LEU A 59 -40.34 -24.08 3.02
C LEU A 59 -41.67 -23.81 2.31
N GLY A 60 -41.95 -22.56 1.94
CA GLY A 60 -43.16 -22.18 1.21
C GLY A 60 -43.23 -22.82 -0.18
N VAL A 61 -42.11 -22.84 -0.92
CA VAL A 61 -42.03 -23.51 -2.23
C VAL A 61 -42.12 -25.04 -2.07
N SER A 62 -41.56 -25.59 -1.00
CA SER A 62 -41.63 -27.03 -0.68
C SER A 62 -43.07 -27.50 -0.47
N TYR A 63 -43.91 -26.66 0.13
CA TYR A 63 -45.34 -26.92 0.30
C TYR A 63 -46.07 -27.02 -1.05
N ILE A 64 -45.65 -26.26 -2.07
CA ILE A 64 -46.26 -26.28 -3.40
C ILE A 64 -45.71 -27.45 -4.23
N ASN A 65 -44.38 -27.58 -4.31
CA ASN A 65 -43.72 -28.65 -5.05
C ASN A 65 -42.29 -28.90 -4.57
N PHE A 66 -42.08 -30.10 -4.04
CA PHE A 66 -40.80 -30.50 -3.47
C PHE A 66 -39.63 -30.45 -4.47
N LYS A 67 -39.85 -30.72 -5.76
CA LYS A 67 -38.78 -30.70 -6.78
C LYS A 67 -38.26 -29.28 -7.02
N TYR A 68 -39.14 -28.29 -7.03
CA TYR A 68 -38.73 -26.89 -7.20
C TYR A 68 -38.04 -26.34 -5.94
N ALA A 69 -38.42 -26.80 -4.75
CA ALA A 69 -37.75 -26.42 -3.51
C ALA A 69 -36.29 -26.90 -3.46
N ILE A 70 -36.01 -28.12 -3.92
CA ILE A 70 -34.63 -28.63 -4.02
C ILE A 70 -33.81 -27.79 -5.01
N ALA A 71 -34.37 -27.49 -6.19
CA ALA A 71 -33.68 -26.66 -7.18
C ALA A 71 -33.37 -25.25 -6.65
N LEU A 72 -34.32 -24.64 -5.94
CA LEU A 72 -34.16 -23.32 -5.33
C LEU A 72 -33.12 -23.34 -4.20
N ALA A 73 -33.11 -24.38 -3.36
CA ALA A 73 -32.14 -24.55 -2.29
C ALA A 73 -30.70 -24.67 -2.84
N LEU A 74 -30.50 -25.48 -3.88
CA LEU A 74 -29.19 -25.60 -4.55
C LEU A 74 -28.75 -24.26 -5.15
N PHE A 75 -29.68 -23.52 -5.76
CA PHE A 75 -29.39 -22.19 -6.31
C PHE A 75 -28.95 -21.20 -5.23
N PHE A 76 -29.64 -21.16 -4.07
CA PHE A 76 -29.23 -20.33 -2.94
C PHE A 76 -27.91 -20.77 -2.30
N ILE A 77 -27.59 -22.07 -2.30
CA ILE A 77 -26.28 -22.56 -1.86
C ILE A 77 -25.16 -22.09 -2.78
N ILE A 78 -25.38 -22.08 -4.10
CA ILE A 78 -24.40 -21.55 -5.06
C ILE A 78 -24.23 -20.05 -4.86
N LEU A 79 -25.33 -19.29 -4.73
CA LEU A 79 -25.27 -17.86 -4.47
C LEU A 79 -24.65 -17.51 -3.11
N SER A 80 -24.88 -18.31 -2.08
CA SER A 80 -24.28 -18.09 -0.76
C SER A 80 -22.78 -18.36 -0.79
N ARG A 81 -22.33 -19.37 -1.55
CA ARG A 81 -20.91 -19.60 -1.83
C ARG A 81 -20.28 -18.42 -2.56
N VAL A 82 -20.91 -17.94 -3.63
CA VAL A 82 -20.43 -16.76 -4.37
C VAL A 82 -20.41 -15.51 -3.47
N SER A 83 -21.41 -15.31 -2.61
CA SER A 83 -21.49 -14.21 -1.64
C SER A 83 -20.40 -14.29 -0.55
N TRP A 84 -20.03 -15.51 -0.15
CA TRP A 84 -18.94 -15.76 0.79
C TRP A 84 -17.57 -15.58 0.14
N GLU A 85 -17.38 -16.04 -1.10
CA GLU A 85 -16.14 -15.85 -1.87
C GLU A 85 -15.91 -14.35 -2.18
N SER A 86 -16.97 -13.63 -2.59
CA SER A 86 -16.94 -12.17 -2.75
C SER A 86 -16.86 -11.40 -1.42
N SER A 87 -16.94 -12.10 -0.29
CA SER A 87 -16.61 -11.60 1.05
C SER A 87 -15.15 -11.87 1.45
N LEU A 88 -14.48 -12.83 0.81
CA LEU A 88 -13.02 -13.00 0.89
C LEU A 88 -12.30 -11.97 0.02
N GLU A 89 -12.97 -11.40 -0.98
CA GLU A 89 -12.65 -10.09 -1.58
C GLU A 89 -13.08 -8.91 -0.68
N GLY A 90 -13.08 -9.12 0.63
CA GLY A 90 -13.17 -8.08 1.67
C GLY A 90 -11.88 -7.29 1.87
N ILE A 91 -10.91 -7.45 0.97
CA ILE A 91 -9.89 -6.44 0.72
C ILE A 91 -10.32 -5.72 -0.56
N LYS A 92 -11.46 -5.02 -0.47
CA LYS A 92 -11.77 -3.99 -1.45
C LYS A 92 -10.74 -2.89 -1.29
N GLU A 93 -9.99 -2.75 -2.38
CA GLU A 93 -9.02 -1.73 -2.70
C GLU A 93 -9.55 -0.33 -2.39
N GLY A 94 -8.68 0.51 -1.83
CA GLY A 94 -8.99 1.89 -1.47
C GLY A 94 -9.78 1.96 -0.16
N PHE A 95 -9.13 2.49 0.88
CA PHE A 95 -9.82 2.87 2.12
C PHE A 95 -11.10 3.62 1.77
N SER A 96 -12.25 3.07 2.18
CA SER A 96 -13.56 3.69 1.93
C SER A 96 -13.52 5.15 2.33
N GLU A 97 -14.16 5.99 1.52
CA GLU A 97 -14.36 7.43 1.74
C GLU A 97 -15.03 7.79 3.09
N ASN A 98 -15.34 6.81 3.95
CA ASN A 98 -15.99 6.96 5.24
C ASN A 98 -15.22 6.30 6.42
N ASN A 99 -13.89 6.21 6.36
CA ASN A 99 -13.05 5.95 7.55
C ASN A 99 -12.87 7.22 8.40
N THR A 100 -13.89 8.07 8.46
CA THR A 100 -13.86 9.30 9.24
C THR A 100 -13.99 8.93 10.71
N TRP A 101 -12.92 9.16 11.47
CA TRP A 101 -12.95 8.96 12.92
C TRP A 101 -13.94 9.95 13.53
N SER A 102 -14.51 9.61 14.70
CA SER A 102 -15.30 10.60 15.43
C SER A 102 -14.41 11.76 15.88
N ASP A 103 -14.99 12.97 15.96
CA ASP A 103 -14.24 14.15 16.43
C ASP A 103 -13.64 13.95 17.83
N ASP A 104 -14.34 13.21 18.70
CA ASP A 104 -13.83 12.80 20.01
C ASP A 104 -12.58 11.92 19.90
N LEU A 105 -12.60 10.92 19.01
CA LEU A 105 -11.45 10.05 18.77
C LEU A 105 -10.27 10.83 18.21
N VAL A 106 -10.50 11.77 17.30
CA VAL A 106 -9.46 12.67 16.76
C VAL A 106 -8.87 13.54 17.87
N ALA A 107 -9.71 14.18 18.70
CA ALA A 107 -9.26 15.01 19.80
C ALA A 107 -8.46 14.21 20.85
N LYS A 108 -8.95 13.01 21.20
CA LYS A 108 -8.28 12.08 22.11
C LYS A 108 -6.94 11.62 21.53
N PHE A 109 -6.89 11.29 20.24
CA PHE A 109 -5.66 10.91 19.54
C PHE A 109 -4.62 12.03 19.57
N LEU A 110 -5.00 13.26 19.19
CA LEU A 110 -4.10 14.40 19.19
C LEU A 110 -3.59 14.73 20.61
N LYS A 111 -4.46 14.65 21.63
CA LYS A 111 -4.06 14.84 23.03
C LYS A 111 -3.08 13.76 23.48
N PHE A 112 -3.37 12.51 23.17
CA PHE A 112 -2.50 11.37 23.48
C PHE A 112 -1.13 11.52 22.80
N GLN A 113 -1.11 11.83 21.50
CA GLN A 113 0.12 12.02 20.74
C GLN A 113 0.92 13.23 21.19
N LYS A 114 0.27 14.31 21.64
CA LYS A 114 0.98 15.46 22.23
C LYS A 114 1.74 15.09 23.51
N VAL A 115 1.25 14.10 24.26
CA VAL A 115 1.94 13.59 25.46
C VAL A 115 3.02 12.58 25.08
N LEU A 116 2.70 11.61 24.22
CA LEU A 116 3.61 10.53 23.85
C LEU A 116 4.75 11.00 22.94
N ASN A 117 4.43 11.82 21.95
CA ASN A 117 5.31 12.29 20.87
C ASN A 117 5.16 13.81 20.64
N PRO A 118 5.54 14.67 21.62
CA PRO A 118 5.30 16.12 21.59
C PRO A 118 5.93 16.86 20.40
N ASN A 119 6.94 16.25 19.75
CA ASN A 119 7.66 16.83 18.63
C ASN A 119 7.12 16.40 17.26
N VAL A 120 6.03 15.63 17.23
CA VAL A 120 5.45 15.08 16.00
C VAL A 120 4.13 15.78 15.71
N VAL A 121 3.98 16.27 14.47
CA VAL A 121 2.73 16.84 13.96
C VAL A 121 2.07 15.81 13.06
N TYR A 122 0.78 15.59 13.26
CA TYR A 122 0.00 14.61 12.51
C TYR A 122 -0.99 15.30 11.57
N ASP A 123 -0.93 14.93 10.28
CA ASP A 123 -2.00 15.26 9.34
C ASP A 123 -3.14 14.25 9.54
N MET A 124 -4.21 14.69 10.21
CA MET A 124 -5.33 13.83 10.51
C MET A 124 -6.06 13.32 9.26
N LYS A 125 -5.96 13.99 8.11
CA LYS A 125 -6.55 13.45 6.87
C LYS A 125 -5.82 12.20 6.43
N VAL A 126 -4.49 12.23 6.50
CA VAL A 126 -3.63 11.08 6.14
C VAL A 126 -3.76 9.96 7.16
N VAL A 127 -3.72 10.28 8.46
CA VAL A 127 -3.79 9.26 9.52
C VAL A 127 -5.12 8.49 9.47
N GLN A 128 -6.25 9.19 9.28
CA GLN A 128 -7.57 8.55 9.16
C GLN A 128 -7.71 7.67 7.91
N GLN A 129 -7.00 8.01 6.84
CA GLN A 129 -6.94 7.16 5.65
C GLN A 129 -6.06 5.93 5.86
N GLN A 130 -5.12 5.94 6.81
CA GLN A 130 -4.15 4.87 6.99
C GLN A 130 -4.49 3.90 8.12
N ALA A 131 -5.25 4.34 9.12
CA ALA A 131 -5.51 3.57 10.32
C ALA A 131 -7.00 3.58 10.68
N LYS A 132 -7.47 2.44 11.17
CA LYS A 132 -8.85 2.23 11.62
C LYS A 132 -9.01 2.64 13.10
N PRO A 133 -10.22 2.99 13.55
CA PRO A 133 -10.48 3.35 14.94
C PRO A 133 -10.04 2.30 15.99
N ASP A 134 -10.15 1.01 15.67
CA ASP A 134 -9.72 -0.08 16.55
C ASP A 134 -8.19 -0.14 16.73
N GLU A 135 -7.42 0.20 15.69
CA GLU A 135 -5.95 0.32 15.78
C GLU A 135 -5.54 1.49 16.70
N VAL A 136 -6.33 2.56 16.70
CA VAL A 136 -6.12 3.71 17.59
C VAL A 136 -6.40 3.35 19.04
N GLU A 137 -7.48 2.60 19.31
CA GLU A 137 -7.76 2.10 20.66
C GLU A 137 -6.69 1.09 21.12
N TYR A 138 -6.12 0.30 20.22
CA TYR A 138 -4.95 -0.52 20.52
C TYR A 138 -3.75 0.35 20.93
N LEU A 139 -3.48 1.43 20.17
CA LEU A 139 -2.43 2.40 20.47
C LEU A 139 -2.60 3.01 21.87
N PHE A 140 -3.81 3.43 22.24
CA PHE A 140 -4.05 4.00 23.56
C PHE A 140 -3.78 3.02 24.71
N LYS A 141 -4.05 1.73 24.50
CA LYS A 141 -3.85 0.70 25.53
C LYS A 141 -2.39 0.28 25.67
N HIS A 142 -1.68 0.19 24.56
CA HIS A 142 -0.33 -0.40 24.52
C HIS A 142 0.78 0.63 24.32
N ASN A 143 0.43 1.90 24.10
CA ASN A 143 1.34 2.98 23.70
C ASN A 143 2.15 2.65 22.45
N LYS A 144 1.64 1.78 21.57
CA LYS A 144 2.26 1.40 20.30
C LYS A 144 1.22 1.03 19.27
N TRP A 145 1.44 1.38 18.02
CA TRP A 145 0.63 0.93 16.89
C TRP A 145 0.76 -0.59 16.70
N PRO A 146 -0.33 -1.27 16.32
CA PRO A 146 -0.27 -2.70 16.03
C PRO A 146 0.37 -2.91 14.66
N TRP A 147 1.59 -3.47 14.62
CA TRP A 147 2.19 -3.93 13.38
C TRP A 147 2.17 -5.45 13.30
N THR A 148 1.97 -5.98 12.10
CA THR A 148 2.20 -7.40 11.81
C THR A 148 3.66 -7.79 12.02
N LYS A 149 3.88 -9.08 12.33
CA LYS A 149 5.24 -9.64 12.51
C LYS A 149 6.12 -9.42 11.28
N GLN A 150 5.55 -9.54 10.09
CA GLN A 150 6.27 -9.33 8.84
C GLN A 150 6.84 -7.90 8.74
N VAL A 151 6.05 -6.88 9.07
CA VAL A 151 6.53 -5.48 9.07
C VAL A 151 7.57 -5.25 10.16
N MET A 152 7.37 -5.84 11.35
CA MET A 152 8.36 -5.78 12.44
C MET A 152 9.72 -6.38 12.03
N ASP A 153 9.70 -7.53 11.36
CA ASP A 153 10.92 -8.21 10.93
C ASP A 153 11.62 -7.43 9.80
N LEU A 154 10.88 -6.93 8.81
CA LEU A 154 11.42 -6.09 7.74
C LEU A 154 12.02 -4.79 8.27
N TYR A 155 11.39 -4.15 9.26
CA TYR A 155 11.94 -2.95 9.89
C TYR A 155 13.26 -3.25 10.59
N LYS A 156 13.31 -4.31 11.41
CA LYS A 156 14.53 -4.67 12.14
C LYS A 156 15.67 -5.00 11.19
N GLN A 157 15.38 -5.71 10.10
CA GLN A 157 16.36 -6.01 9.06
C GLN A 157 16.89 -4.72 8.44
N ALA A 158 16.02 -3.80 8.01
CA ALA A 158 16.43 -2.53 7.42
C ALA A 158 17.28 -1.67 8.37
N VAL A 159 17.02 -1.70 9.67
CA VAL A 159 17.85 -1.03 10.68
C VAL A 159 19.19 -1.75 10.86
N ALA A 160 19.20 -3.07 10.96
CA ALA A 160 20.41 -3.86 11.17
C ALA A 160 21.41 -3.77 10.00
N GLU A 161 20.90 -3.66 8.77
CA GLU A 161 21.71 -3.51 7.56
C GLU A 161 22.21 -2.06 7.36
N ASN A 162 21.66 -1.09 8.09
CA ASN A 162 22.03 0.30 7.95
C ASN A 162 23.30 0.63 8.74
N SER A 163 24.42 0.81 8.03
CA SER A 163 25.72 1.13 8.62
C SER A 163 25.80 2.46 9.37
N PHE A 164 24.81 3.35 9.21
CA PHE A 164 24.75 4.64 9.91
C PHE A 164 23.95 4.57 11.21
N VAL A 165 23.08 3.57 11.36
CA VAL A 165 22.20 3.45 12.53
C VAL A 165 22.89 2.54 13.56
N LYS A 166 23.28 3.12 14.68
CA LYS A 166 24.01 2.43 15.77
C LYS A 166 23.12 2.00 16.94
N VAL A 167 21.80 2.01 16.76
CA VAL A 167 20.84 1.59 17.78
C VAL A 167 20.40 0.15 17.55
N ASP A 168 20.08 -0.55 18.65
CA ASP A 168 19.47 -1.87 18.57
C ASP A 168 18.18 -1.85 17.71
N PRO A 169 18.05 -2.73 16.71
CA PRO A 169 16.87 -2.75 15.84
C PRO A 169 15.54 -2.95 16.58
N GLY A 170 15.54 -3.71 17.67
CA GLY A 170 14.35 -3.95 18.49
C GLY A 170 13.91 -2.70 19.23
N ILE A 171 14.84 -1.97 19.84
CA ILE A 171 14.56 -0.69 20.49
C ILE A 171 14.10 0.35 19.48
N SER A 172 14.79 0.48 18.34
CA SER A 172 14.40 1.39 17.26
C SER A 172 12.97 1.12 16.78
N MET A 173 12.60 -0.16 16.66
CA MET A 173 11.26 -0.57 16.24
C MET A 173 10.20 -0.14 17.23
N ILE A 174 10.43 -0.30 18.54
CA ILE A 174 9.46 0.09 19.57
C ILE A 174 9.21 1.61 19.53
N GLU A 175 10.26 2.41 19.36
CA GLU A 175 10.12 3.87 19.23
C GLU A 175 9.39 4.24 17.93
N ALA A 176 9.70 3.59 16.81
CA ALA A 176 8.98 3.82 15.56
C ALA A 176 7.49 3.42 15.65
N GLN A 177 7.17 2.33 16.36
CA GLN A 177 5.79 1.89 16.61
C GLN A 177 4.98 2.87 17.47
N ARG A 178 5.62 3.77 18.22
CA ARG A 178 4.89 4.84 18.95
C ARG A 178 4.37 5.93 18.02
N ILE A 179 5.04 6.11 16.89
CA ILE A 179 4.82 7.24 15.98
C ILE A 179 4.03 6.80 14.76
N TYR A 180 4.44 5.72 14.11
CA TYR A 180 3.95 5.29 12.80
C TYR A 180 3.00 4.10 12.88
N ASN A 181 1.83 4.20 12.27
CA ASN A 181 0.96 3.05 12.03
C ASN A 181 1.60 2.09 11.01
N GLU A 182 1.05 0.87 10.89
CA GLU A 182 1.64 -0.14 10.00
C GLU A 182 1.69 0.31 8.53
N MET A 183 0.65 1.00 8.05
CA MET A 183 0.58 1.46 6.66
C MET A 183 1.64 2.52 6.37
N ALA A 184 1.81 3.48 7.28
CA ALA A 184 2.89 4.45 7.21
C ALA A 184 4.25 3.72 7.19
N MET A 185 4.47 2.74 8.07
CA MET A 185 5.73 2.00 8.09
C MET A 185 5.98 1.21 6.80
N LYS A 186 4.95 0.62 6.20
CA LYS A 186 5.08 -0.04 4.90
C LYS A 186 5.54 0.92 3.81
N GLN A 187 4.99 2.12 3.77
CA GLN A 187 5.41 3.16 2.82
C GLN A 187 6.87 3.53 3.00
N ILE A 188 7.27 3.77 4.23
CA ILE A 188 8.64 4.13 4.61
C ILE A 188 9.63 3.08 4.13
N LEU A 189 9.37 1.81 4.47
CA LEU A 189 10.21 0.69 4.08
C LEU A 189 10.21 0.48 2.57
N SER A 190 9.07 0.69 1.89
CA SER A 190 8.97 0.54 0.43
C SER A 190 9.84 1.53 -0.34
N PHE A 191 10.03 2.75 0.20
CA PHE A 191 10.86 3.76 -0.45
C PHE A 191 12.36 3.48 -0.32
N GLY A 192 12.76 2.62 0.62
CA GLY A 192 14.14 2.16 0.75
C GLY A 192 14.52 1.00 -0.15
N THR A 193 13.60 0.45 -0.95
CA THR A 193 13.88 -0.67 -1.87
C THR A 193 14.27 -0.19 -3.27
N LYS A 194 14.61 -1.12 -4.16
CA LYS A 194 14.91 -0.81 -5.57
C LYS A 194 13.72 -0.23 -6.32
N GLU A 195 12.51 -0.72 -6.07
CA GLU A 195 11.29 -0.15 -6.64
C GLU A 195 11.04 1.26 -6.09
N GLY A 196 11.18 1.45 -4.78
CA GLY A 196 11.10 2.77 -4.15
C GLY A 196 12.10 3.76 -4.72
N THR A 197 13.36 3.33 -4.90
CA THR A 197 14.42 4.14 -5.49
C THR A 197 14.11 4.51 -6.93
N PHE A 198 13.55 3.60 -7.74
CA PHE A 198 13.07 3.91 -9.07
C PHE A 198 11.95 4.97 -9.06
N LEU A 199 10.99 4.86 -8.12
CA LEU A 199 9.92 5.86 -8.03
C LEU A 199 10.43 7.25 -7.63
N LEU A 200 11.38 7.32 -6.69
CA LEU A 200 11.88 8.58 -6.15
C LEU A 200 12.94 9.24 -7.03
N ASN A 201 13.86 8.46 -7.59
CA ASN A 201 15.03 8.98 -8.30
C ASN A 201 15.00 8.70 -9.80
N GLY A 202 14.16 7.77 -10.24
CA GLY A 202 14.17 7.26 -11.61
C GLY A 202 15.34 6.32 -11.90
N VAL A 203 15.49 6.00 -13.17
CA VAL A 203 16.58 5.18 -13.71
C VAL A 203 17.22 5.91 -14.89
N VAL A 204 18.54 5.83 -14.96
CA VAL A 204 19.33 6.32 -16.09
C VAL A 204 19.09 5.44 -17.31
N ILE A 205 18.71 6.05 -18.42
CA ILE A 205 18.41 5.35 -19.68
C ILE A 205 19.41 5.64 -20.79
N GLY A 206 20.36 6.55 -20.56
CA GLY A 206 21.36 6.93 -21.53
C GLY A 206 22.10 8.20 -21.14
N HIS A 207 23.05 8.57 -21.98
CA HIS A 207 23.82 9.79 -21.83
C HIS A 207 23.89 10.48 -23.19
N ASN A 208 23.57 11.76 -23.22
CA ASN A 208 23.79 12.58 -24.40
C ASN A 208 25.28 12.98 -24.44
N ASN A 209 25.96 12.68 -25.55
CA ASN A 209 27.39 12.96 -25.73
C ASN A 209 27.73 14.46 -25.64
N GLU A 210 26.75 15.35 -25.81
CA GLU A 210 26.90 16.81 -25.66
C GLU A 210 26.83 17.27 -24.20
N MET A 211 26.50 16.37 -23.27
CA MET A 211 26.40 16.66 -21.84
C MET A 211 27.66 16.21 -21.09
N PRO A 212 27.98 16.84 -19.94
CA PRO A 212 28.97 16.31 -19.01
C PRO A 212 28.58 14.90 -18.53
N SER A 213 29.55 14.01 -18.34
CA SER A 213 29.34 12.59 -17.98
C SER A 213 28.52 12.35 -16.71
N ASN A 214 28.37 13.37 -15.85
CA ASN A 214 27.55 13.33 -14.65
C ASN A 214 26.07 13.72 -14.90
N VAL A 215 25.67 14.05 -16.12
CA VAL A 215 24.30 14.38 -16.50
C VAL A 215 23.78 13.34 -17.48
N ASN A 216 22.79 12.57 -17.03
CA ASN A 216 22.28 11.43 -17.77
C ASN A 216 20.78 11.60 -18.00
N ASP A 217 20.30 11.06 -19.11
CA ASP A 217 18.87 10.99 -19.40
C ASP A 217 18.22 10.02 -18.43
N VAL A 218 17.05 10.39 -17.92
CA VAL A 218 16.37 9.61 -16.87
C VAL A 218 14.91 9.36 -17.22
N VAL A 219 14.42 8.19 -16.84
CA VAL A 219 12.98 7.92 -16.71
C VAL A 219 12.65 7.92 -15.24
N ARG A 220 11.72 8.77 -14.82
CA ARG A 220 11.36 8.96 -13.41
C ARG A 220 9.88 9.26 -13.26
N CYS A 221 9.40 9.20 -12.01
CA CYS A 221 8.08 9.72 -11.70
C CYS A 221 8.10 11.26 -11.63
N GLY A 222 7.09 11.86 -12.25
CA GLY A 222 6.79 13.29 -12.20
C GLY A 222 5.32 13.52 -11.88
N THR A 223 4.89 14.76 -11.97
CA THR A 223 3.49 15.14 -11.72
C THR A 223 2.96 15.84 -12.96
N ASP A 224 1.90 15.29 -13.53
CA ASP A 224 1.27 15.90 -14.68
C ASP A 224 0.70 17.27 -14.28
N PRO A 225 1.09 18.37 -14.94
CA PRO A 225 0.68 19.71 -14.56
C PRO A 225 -0.83 19.94 -14.69
N LYS A 226 -1.51 19.19 -15.59
CA LYS A 226 -2.95 19.28 -15.87
C LYS A 226 -3.76 18.46 -14.88
N THR A 227 -3.38 17.21 -14.65
CA THR A 227 -4.19 16.29 -13.83
C THR A 227 -3.77 16.27 -12.35
N LYS A 228 -2.58 16.81 -12.03
CA LYS A 228 -1.94 16.71 -10.71
C LYS A 228 -1.68 15.28 -10.23
N LYS A 229 -1.81 14.29 -11.11
CA LYS A 229 -1.52 12.89 -10.82
C LYS A 229 -0.07 12.56 -11.16
N SER A 230 0.47 11.57 -10.48
CA SER A 230 1.81 11.06 -10.75
C SER A 230 1.82 10.37 -12.10
N VAL A 231 2.83 10.67 -12.92
CA VAL A 231 3.02 10.08 -14.25
C VAL A 231 4.48 9.70 -14.44
N VAL A 232 4.74 8.82 -15.41
CA VAL A 232 6.12 8.50 -15.79
C VAL A 232 6.57 9.50 -16.85
N GLU A 233 7.70 10.14 -16.60
CA GLU A 233 8.31 11.13 -17.48
C GLU A 233 9.68 10.63 -17.95
N LYS A 234 9.97 10.87 -19.23
CA LYS A 234 11.30 10.77 -19.80
C LYS A 234 11.90 12.17 -19.84
N VAL A 235 13.04 12.34 -19.20
CA VAL A 235 13.81 13.59 -19.19
C VAL A 235 15.06 13.38 -20.03
N VAL A 236 15.16 14.14 -21.13
CA VAL A 236 16.33 14.18 -22.01
C VAL A 236 17.02 15.52 -21.84
N TYR A 237 18.33 15.51 -21.64
CA TYR A 237 19.12 16.71 -21.45
C TYR A 237 19.80 17.11 -22.77
N ASN A 238 19.55 18.34 -23.22
CA ASN A 238 19.91 18.82 -24.58
C ASN A 238 20.99 19.92 -24.55
N GLY A 239 21.81 19.99 -23.51
CA GLY A 239 22.82 21.03 -23.36
C GLY A 239 22.42 22.15 -22.40
N TYR A 240 23.03 23.31 -22.59
CA TYR A 240 22.83 24.51 -21.77
C TYR A 240 22.35 25.65 -22.65
N ASP A 241 21.41 26.43 -22.15
CA ASP A 241 21.00 27.69 -22.77
C ASP A 241 22.19 28.66 -22.83
N SER A 242 22.44 29.22 -24.01
CA SER A 242 23.63 30.04 -24.26
C SER A 242 23.59 31.40 -23.55
N ILE A 243 22.41 31.84 -23.10
CA ILE A 243 22.22 33.13 -22.45
C ILE A 243 22.25 32.98 -20.93
N SER A 244 21.42 32.07 -20.39
CA SER A 244 21.28 31.91 -18.93
C SER A 244 22.23 30.88 -18.33
N GLY A 245 22.85 30.03 -19.14
CA GLY A 245 23.59 28.85 -18.67
C GLY A 245 22.69 27.80 -18.02
N ALA A 246 21.36 27.95 -18.10
CA ALA A 246 20.42 27.00 -17.53
C ALA A 246 20.42 25.70 -18.35
N MET A 247 20.28 24.57 -17.66
CA MET A 247 20.24 23.27 -18.31
C MET A 247 18.97 23.14 -19.15
N ASN A 248 19.12 22.95 -20.46
CA ASN A 248 18.02 22.72 -21.37
C ASN A 248 17.61 21.24 -21.31
N LYS A 249 16.33 20.98 -21.08
CA LYS A 249 15.80 19.62 -20.98
C LYS A 249 14.44 19.51 -21.64
N THR A 250 14.20 18.37 -22.27
CA THR A 250 12.88 17.98 -22.76
C THR A 250 12.29 16.95 -21.81
N VAL A 251 11.06 17.22 -21.35
CA VAL A 251 10.30 16.31 -20.50
C VAL A 251 9.09 15.82 -21.30
N THR A 252 8.97 14.51 -21.47
CA THR A 252 7.83 13.89 -22.17
C THR A 252 7.16 12.85 -21.28
N ASN A 253 5.82 12.83 -21.30
CA ASN A 253 5.06 11.77 -20.65
C ASN A 253 5.28 10.46 -21.43
N VAL A 254 5.52 9.39 -20.69
CA VAL A 254 5.76 8.06 -21.23
C VAL A 254 4.48 7.25 -21.11
N GLU A 255 4.00 6.71 -22.23
CA GLU A 255 2.93 5.72 -22.21
C GLU A 255 3.40 4.47 -21.46
N PHE A 256 2.55 3.95 -20.58
CA PHE A 256 2.94 2.87 -19.67
C PHE A 256 3.44 1.62 -20.40
N SER A 257 2.85 1.27 -21.54
CA SER A 257 3.28 0.15 -22.41
C SER A 257 4.72 0.26 -22.90
N ASN A 258 5.27 1.48 -22.99
CA ASN A 258 6.62 1.72 -23.52
C ASN A 258 7.70 1.64 -22.43
N ILE A 259 7.32 1.60 -21.15
CA ILE A 259 8.28 1.60 -20.03
C ILE A 259 9.24 0.40 -20.08
N PRO A 260 8.81 -0.85 -20.32
CA PRO A 260 9.73 -1.99 -20.40
C PRO A 260 10.78 -1.86 -21.52
N GLY A 261 10.48 -1.12 -22.59
CA GLY A 261 11.43 -0.84 -23.66
C GLY A 261 12.41 0.30 -23.35
N LEU A 262 12.08 1.16 -22.38
CA LEU A 262 12.90 2.30 -21.97
C LEU A 262 13.76 2.00 -20.74
N VAL A 263 13.23 1.22 -19.79
CA VAL A 263 13.88 0.92 -18.51
C VAL A 263 14.32 -0.53 -18.52
N ASN A 264 15.62 -0.75 -18.65
CA ASN A 264 16.17 -2.10 -18.64
C ASN A 264 15.85 -2.83 -17.33
N GLY A 265 15.42 -4.08 -17.43
CA GLY A 265 15.03 -4.91 -16.29
C GLY A 265 13.65 -4.61 -15.71
N PHE A 266 12.89 -3.64 -16.25
CA PHE A 266 11.53 -3.35 -15.82
C PHE A 266 10.50 -4.27 -16.48
N LYS A 267 9.55 -4.80 -15.70
CA LYS A 267 8.44 -5.59 -16.21
C LYS A 267 7.17 -5.38 -15.38
N PHE A 268 6.03 -5.22 -16.04
CA PHE A 268 4.74 -5.25 -15.35
C PHE A 268 4.34 -6.68 -14.96
N LEU A 269 3.77 -6.85 -13.77
CA LEU A 269 3.26 -8.14 -13.32
C LEU A 269 1.82 -8.36 -13.76
N ASN A 270 1.00 -7.30 -13.78
CA ASN A 270 -0.43 -7.36 -14.12
C ASN A 270 -0.80 -6.48 -15.34
N GLY A 271 0.10 -6.41 -16.34
CA GLY A 271 -0.08 -5.59 -17.54
C GLY A 271 0.25 -4.09 -17.32
N PRO A 272 0.26 -3.28 -18.40
CA PRO A 272 0.65 -1.88 -18.32
C PRO A 272 -0.30 -1.06 -17.43
N CYS A 273 0.26 -0.38 -16.44
CA CYS A 273 -0.43 0.48 -15.49
C CYS A 273 0.50 1.60 -15.04
N ASN A 274 0.04 2.53 -14.20
CA ASN A 274 0.86 3.62 -13.70
C ASN A 274 1.75 3.17 -12.52
N PRO A 275 3.07 2.95 -12.70
CA PRO A 275 3.93 2.54 -11.59
C PRO A 275 4.17 3.67 -10.57
N CYS A 276 3.90 4.93 -10.94
CA CYS A 276 4.08 6.10 -10.07
C CYS A 276 2.90 6.38 -9.14
N ALA A 277 1.80 5.64 -9.25
CA ALA A 277 0.61 5.81 -8.42
C ALA A 277 0.84 5.71 -6.90
N PRO A 278 1.88 5.01 -6.37
CA PRO A 278 2.23 5.06 -4.95
C PRO A 278 2.68 6.45 -4.45
N LEU A 279 2.98 7.39 -5.34
CA LEU A 279 3.34 8.77 -5.01
C LEU A 279 2.12 9.72 -4.98
N ASP A 280 0.94 9.24 -5.39
CA ASP A 280 -0.30 10.01 -5.32
C ASP A 280 -0.78 10.18 -3.87
N ASN A 281 -1.72 11.11 -3.67
CA ASN A 281 -2.42 11.29 -2.40
C ASN A 281 -3.95 11.22 -2.63
N PRO A 282 -4.64 10.13 -2.21
CA PRO A 282 -4.09 8.97 -1.51
C PRO A 282 -3.24 8.07 -2.43
N PRO A 283 -2.25 7.33 -1.87
CA PRO A 283 -1.39 6.46 -2.66
C PRO A 283 -2.14 5.22 -3.14
N SER A 284 -1.86 4.81 -4.38
CA SER A 284 -2.43 3.61 -4.97
C SER A 284 -1.38 2.54 -5.23
N TYR A 285 -1.71 1.30 -4.86
CA TYR A 285 -0.84 0.12 -4.98
C TYR A 285 -1.39 -0.88 -5.99
N SER A 286 -2.20 -0.43 -6.94
CA SER A 286 -2.81 -1.31 -7.96
C SER A 286 -1.89 -1.69 -9.12
N CYS A 287 -0.66 -1.15 -9.16
CA CYS A 287 0.26 -1.36 -10.27
C CYS A 287 1.53 -2.13 -9.84
N PRO A 288 1.47 -3.48 -9.77
CA PRO A 288 2.62 -4.29 -9.44
C PRO A 288 3.58 -4.43 -10.64
N PHE A 289 4.87 -4.26 -10.37
CA PHE A 289 5.96 -4.39 -11.34
C PHE A 289 7.19 -5.05 -10.71
N SER A 290 8.11 -5.54 -11.52
CA SER A 290 9.43 -5.96 -11.09
C SER A 290 10.51 -5.15 -11.77
N LEU A 291 11.63 -4.98 -11.07
CA LEU A 291 12.80 -4.27 -11.56
C LEU A 291 14.06 -5.08 -11.25
N ASN A 292 14.80 -5.44 -12.30
CA ASN A 292 16.09 -6.09 -12.16
C ASN A 292 17.22 -5.05 -12.22
N THR A 293 17.83 -4.76 -11.08
CA THR A 293 18.97 -3.83 -10.94
C THR A 293 20.32 -4.54 -10.80
N GLY A 294 20.40 -5.83 -11.14
CA GLY A 294 21.59 -6.67 -10.96
C GLY A 294 21.55 -7.54 -9.70
N ASN A 295 20.71 -7.20 -8.72
CA ASN A 295 20.45 -8.01 -7.51
C ASN A 295 19.20 -8.90 -7.67
N GLY A 296 18.86 -9.27 -8.92
CA GLY A 296 17.70 -10.11 -9.23
C GLY A 296 16.41 -9.33 -9.52
N ALA A 297 15.49 -10.02 -10.19
CA ALA A 297 14.20 -9.49 -10.63
C ALA A 297 13.07 -9.68 -9.58
N GLU A 298 13.38 -10.23 -8.40
CA GLU A 298 12.38 -10.49 -7.37
C GLU A 298 11.85 -9.19 -6.78
N VAL A 299 10.53 -9.10 -6.59
CA VAL A 299 9.90 -7.96 -5.93
C VAL A 299 10.28 -7.94 -4.45
N SER A 300 10.70 -6.78 -3.94
CA SER A 300 11.04 -6.65 -2.52
C SER A 300 9.85 -7.00 -1.61
N PRO A 301 10.07 -7.72 -0.49
CA PRO A 301 8.98 -8.25 0.34
C PRO A 301 7.95 -7.21 0.78
N ILE A 302 8.39 -5.99 1.09
CA ILE A 302 7.49 -4.91 1.52
C ILE A 302 6.50 -4.50 0.43
N TRP A 303 6.90 -4.53 -0.84
CA TRP A 303 6.01 -4.23 -1.98
C TRP A 303 4.98 -5.34 -2.18
N LYS A 304 5.34 -6.60 -1.92
CA LYS A 304 4.37 -7.69 -1.90
C LYS A 304 3.28 -7.46 -0.85
N LEU A 305 3.62 -6.89 0.32
CA LEU A 305 2.64 -6.53 1.35
C LEU A 305 1.72 -5.37 0.96
N LEU A 306 2.19 -4.49 0.06
CA LEU A 306 1.43 -3.35 -0.44
C LEU A 306 0.54 -3.71 -1.64
N TRP A 307 1.06 -4.51 -2.57
CA TRP A 307 0.34 -4.93 -3.79
C TRP A 307 -0.58 -6.12 -3.58
N TYR A 308 -0.25 -7.02 -2.65
CA TYR A 308 -1.01 -8.22 -2.36
C TYR A 308 -1.36 -8.31 -0.87
N PRO A 309 -2.16 -7.35 -0.34
CA PRO A 309 -2.69 -7.45 1.01
C PRO A 309 -3.48 -8.76 1.09
N GLY A 310 -3.02 -9.72 1.92
CA GLY A 310 -3.58 -11.08 2.00
C GLY A 310 -2.66 -12.21 1.51
N GLY A 311 -1.50 -11.89 0.92
CA GLY A 311 -0.44 -12.88 0.63
C GLY A 311 -0.63 -13.68 -0.66
N VAL A 312 -1.54 -13.27 -1.54
CA VAL A 312 -1.78 -13.94 -2.84
C VAL A 312 -0.87 -13.32 -3.90
N THR A 313 0.34 -13.84 -4.05
CA THR A 313 1.17 -13.54 -5.23
C THR A 313 0.60 -14.25 -6.45
N PRO A 314 0.47 -13.60 -7.63
CA PRO A 314 0.17 -14.29 -8.87
C PRO A 314 1.32 -15.26 -9.15
N THR A 315 1.03 -16.55 -9.08
CA THR A 315 1.98 -17.61 -9.41
C THR A 315 2.44 -17.39 -10.86
N ALA A 316 3.71 -17.07 -11.04
CA ALA A 316 4.33 -17.15 -12.34
C ALA A 316 4.17 -18.59 -12.84
N SER A 317 3.51 -18.76 -13.99
CA SER A 317 3.42 -20.03 -14.67
C SER A 317 4.81 -20.46 -15.13
N SER A 318 5.50 -21.23 -14.32
CA SER A 318 6.57 -22.11 -14.76
C SER A 318 6.40 -23.43 -14.02
N SER A 319 5.92 -24.42 -14.78
CA SER A 319 6.09 -25.84 -14.48
C SER A 319 7.54 -26.12 -14.11
N ASP A 320 7.78 -26.49 -12.85
CA ASP A 320 8.56 -27.67 -12.50
C ASP A 320 8.48 -27.93 -10.99
N SER A 321 7.98 -29.12 -10.67
CA SER A 321 7.97 -29.70 -9.34
C SER A 321 9.39 -30.10 -8.91
N LYS A 322 9.84 -29.66 -7.73
CA LYS A 322 10.35 -30.53 -6.65
C LYS A 322 10.82 -29.75 -5.42
N THR A 323 10.23 -30.16 -4.30
CA THR A 323 10.81 -30.35 -2.96
C THR A 323 11.53 -29.19 -2.26
N SER A 324 10.89 -28.74 -1.19
CA SER A 324 11.39 -27.89 -0.11
C SER A 324 12.75 -28.35 0.43
N SER A 325 13.69 -27.42 0.50
CA SER A 325 14.74 -27.42 1.52
C SER A 325 15.11 -25.98 1.86
N ALA A 326 15.06 -25.67 3.16
CA ALA A 326 15.40 -24.39 3.72
C ALA A 326 16.87 -24.06 3.40
N THR A 327 17.09 -23.00 2.64
CA THR A 327 18.40 -22.39 2.49
C THR A 327 18.26 -20.89 2.69
N THR A 328 18.87 -20.42 3.76
CA THR A 328 19.10 -19.02 4.09
C THR A 328 19.99 -18.42 3.00
N THR A 329 19.42 -17.61 2.10
CA THR A 329 20.21 -16.78 1.18
C THR A 329 20.25 -15.35 1.70
N SER A 330 21.44 -15.04 2.19
CA SER A 330 21.99 -13.74 2.56
C SER A 330 22.04 -12.75 1.39
N GLY A 331 21.82 -11.47 1.70
CA GLY A 331 22.45 -10.35 0.99
C GLY A 331 21.58 -9.56 0.01
N GLU A 332 20.48 -8.99 0.47
CA GLU A 332 19.89 -7.82 -0.21
C GLU A 332 20.40 -6.55 0.48
N ASN A 333 21.40 -5.89 -0.09
CA ASN A 333 21.90 -4.63 0.45
C ASN A 333 20.81 -3.54 0.33
N PHE A 334 20.21 -3.14 1.46
CA PHE A 334 19.45 -1.89 1.55
C PHE A 334 20.37 -0.70 1.20
N PRO A 335 20.07 0.09 0.15
CA PRO A 335 20.88 1.26 -0.14
C PRO A 335 20.76 2.29 0.99
N VAL A 336 21.88 2.94 1.29
CA VAL A 336 21.99 3.95 2.34
C VAL A 336 20.94 5.05 2.11
N LEU A 337 20.04 5.28 3.08
CA LEU A 337 18.96 6.28 2.98
C LEU A 337 19.45 7.72 2.73
N LYS A 338 20.69 8.03 3.10
CA LYS A 338 21.25 9.40 3.07
C LYS A 338 21.43 9.97 1.64
N PRO A 339 22.12 9.31 0.69
CA PRO A 339 22.21 9.78 -0.70
C PRO A 339 20.88 9.75 -1.45
N ILE A 340 19.93 8.89 -1.06
CA ILE A 340 18.61 8.76 -1.72
C ILE A 340 17.74 10.01 -1.48
N ILE A 341 17.86 10.64 -0.31
CA ILE A 341 16.95 11.72 0.11
C ILE A 341 17.51 13.13 -0.18
N GLN A 342 18.83 13.28 -0.36
CA GLN A 342 19.46 14.59 -0.59
C GLN A 342 19.05 15.25 -1.93
N ASN A 343 18.55 14.48 -2.90
CA ASN A 343 18.15 14.96 -4.23
C ASN A 343 16.62 15.15 -4.40
N MET A 344 15.81 14.95 -3.36
CA MET A 344 14.36 15.11 -3.44
C MET A 344 13.91 16.56 -3.23
N ASN A 345 12.92 17.00 -4.02
CA ASN A 345 12.25 18.28 -3.79
C ASN A 345 11.40 18.21 -2.51
N LYS A 346 11.87 18.88 -1.45
CA LYS A 346 11.30 18.87 -0.08
C LYS A 346 9.82 19.28 -0.01
N GLN A 347 9.32 20.01 -1.01
CA GLN A 347 7.92 20.44 -1.06
C GLN A 347 6.94 19.33 -1.49
N ASN A 348 7.43 18.27 -2.13
CA ASN A 348 6.55 17.27 -2.77
C ASN A 348 6.31 16.02 -1.91
N PHE A 349 7.11 15.80 -0.84
CA PHE A 349 7.05 14.57 -0.04
C PHE A 349 7.24 14.83 1.47
N PRO A 350 6.21 15.34 2.17
CA PRO A 350 6.31 15.74 3.57
C PRO A 350 6.62 14.57 4.52
N ILE A 351 6.10 13.36 4.25
CA ILE A 351 6.32 12.16 5.07
C ILE A 351 7.79 11.70 5.02
N LEU A 352 8.41 11.70 3.83
CA LEU A 352 9.82 11.32 3.64
C LEU A 352 10.78 12.35 4.25
N THR A 353 10.41 13.63 4.24
CA THR A 353 11.17 14.70 4.89
C THR A 353 11.13 14.57 6.42
N GLN A 354 10.02 14.11 6.98
CA GLN A 354 9.88 13.83 8.42
C GLN A 354 10.78 12.67 8.87
N LEU A 355 10.88 11.59 8.08
CA LEU A 355 11.85 10.52 8.34
C LEU A 355 13.29 10.94 8.24
N LEU A 356 13.64 11.76 7.24
CA LEU A 356 14.99 12.28 7.13
C LEU A 356 15.39 13.05 8.40
N ASN A 357 14.46 13.85 8.93
CA ASN A 357 14.68 14.60 10.15
C ASN A 357 14.76 13.69 11.37
N GLU A 358 13.96 12.63 11.45
CA GLU A 358 14.01 11.68 12.57
C GLU A 358 15.25 10.78 12.53
N VAL A 359 15.61 10.22 11.38
CA VAL A 359 16.85 9.43 11.20
C VAL A 359 18.10 10.26 11.48
N ASN A 360 18.13 11.54 11.07
CA ASN A 360 19.24 12.43 11.41
C ASN A 360 19.23 12.90 12.88
N LYS A 361 18.09 12.81 13.58
CA LYS A 361 17.98 13.12 15.02
C LYS A 361 18.51 11.99 15.90
N PHE A 362 18.65 10.77 15.37
CA PHE A 362 19.28 9.62 16.03
C PHE A 362 20.83 9.67 16.06
N ASP A 363 21.44 10.84 15.90
CA ASP A 363 22.85 11.03 16.27
C ASP A 363 22.97 11.00 17.81
N TYR A 364 23.20 9.79 18.31
CA TYR A 364 23.29 9.42 19.74
C TYR A 364 24.29 10.29 20.53
N MET A 365 25.24 10.96 19.87
CA MET A 365 26.15 11.89 20.53
C MET A 365 25.44 13.11 21.13
N SER A 366 24.30 13.54 20.58
CA SER A 366 23.51 14.65 21.12
C SER A 366 22.63 14.24 22.30
N VAL A 367 22.05 13.03 22.25
CA VAL A 367 21.19 12.48 23.31
C VAL A 367 22.02 12.04 24.51
N ILE A 368 23.21 11.45 24.30
CA ILE A 368 24.15 11.13 25.39
C ILE A 368 24.69 12.44 26.01
N LYS A 369 25.05 13.47 25.24
CA LYS A 369 25.46 14.76 25.82
C LYS A 369 24.37 15.40 26.68
N ASN A 370 23.12 15.35 26.25
CA ASN A 370 22.01 15.95 26.98
C ASN A 370 21.66 15.17 28.26
N ASN A 371 21.74 13.84 28.23
CA ASN A 371 21.53 13.01 29.42
C ASN A 371 22.71 13.08 30.40
N VAL A 372 23.95 13.14 29.92
CA VAL A 372 25.14 13.31 30.78
C VAL A 372 25.16 14.70 31.42
N ASN A 373 24.78 15.76 30.69
CA ASN A 373 24.66 17.10 31.26
C ASN A 373 23.54 17.21 32.31
N ASN A 374 22.42 16.50 32.12
CA ASN A 374 21.34 16.45 33.12
C ASN A 374 21.73 15.65 34.37
N VAL A 375 22.44 14.53 34.24
CA VAL A 375 22.94 13.76 35.40
C VAL A 375 24.00 14.55 36.17
N ASN A 376 24.88 15.29 35.49
CA ASN A 376 25.87 16.14 36.14
C ASN A 376 25.24 17.35 36.85
N ASN A 377 24.14 17.91 36.33
CA ASN A 377 23.40 18.98 37.01
C ASN A 377 22.64 18.47 38.25
N VAL A 378 22.06 17.28 38.21
CA VAL A 378 21.37 16.69 39.39
C VAL A 378 22.37 16.37 40.51
N ASN A 379 23.58 15.92 40.17
CA ASN A 379 24.64 15.68 41.17
C ASN A 379 25.22 16.98 41.75
N ASN A 380 25.25 18.07 40.99
CA ASN A 380 25.68 19.39 41.50
C ASN A 380 24.66 20.03 42.44
N VAL A 381 23.36 19.86 42.19
CA VAL A 381 22.30 20.38 43.07
C VAL A 381 22.27 19.65 44.42
N ASN A 382 22.56 18.35 44.44
CA ASN A 382 22.64 17.57 45.68
C ASN A 382 23.90 17.86 46.51
N ASN A 383 24.99 18.35 45.89
CA ASN A 383 26.21 18.72 46.61
C ASN A 383 26.15 20.13 47.22
N VAL A 384 25.35 21.04 46.65
CA VAL A 384 25.15 22.40 47.21
C VAL A 384 24.23 22.38 48.43
N ASN A 385 23.28 21.46 48.50
CA ASN A 385 22.34 21.36 49.63
C ASN A 385 22.93 20.72 50.90
N ASN A 386 24.12 20.12 50.83
CA ASN A 386 24.80 19.52 52.00
C ASN A 386 25.88 20.43 52.61
N ALA A 387 26.13 21.60 52.02
CA ALA A 387 27.16 22.54 52.49
C ALA A 387 26.61 23.68 53.39
N ASN A 388 25.29 23.78 53.57
CA ASN A 388 24.64 24.88 54.31
C ASN A 388 23.95 24.46 55.62
N VAL A 389 24.47 23.45 56.32
CA VAL A 389 24.11 23.17 57.71
C VAL A 389 25.37 23.11 58.58
N LYS A 390 25.98 24.28 58.83
CA LYS A 390 26.81 24.55 60.02
C LYS A 390 27.14 26.05 60.11
N LYS A 391 26.86 26.62 61.30
CA LYS A 391 26.90 28.04 61.72
C LYS A 391 25.58 28.76 61.36
N TYR A 392 24.69 29.10 62.29
CA TYR A 392 24.84 29.55 63.68
C TYR A 392 23.83 28.93 64.64
#